data_AF-A0A7C3ZPA4-F1
#
_entry.id   AF-A0A7C3ZPA4-F1
#
_cell.length_a   1.000
_cell.length_b   1.000
_cell.length_c   1.000
_cell.angle_alpha   90.00
_cell.angle_beta   90.00
_cell.angle_gamma   90.00
#
_symmetry.space_group_name_H-M   'P 1'
#
loop_
_entity.id
_entity.type
_entity.pdbx_description
1 polymer ?
#
loop_
_entity_poly.entity_id
_entity_poly.type
_entity_poly.pdbx_seq_one_letter_code
_entity_poly.pdbx_strand_id
1 'polypeptide(L)'
;MPDLFDTSPAPSSGGDAPRPLADRLRPQSLSEVIGQQQVLGPDAPLGAMLAAGALGSLVLWGPPGVGKTTIARLLAGETDLAFVQISAIFTGVPDLRKVFEAARMRRANGRGTLLFVDEIHRFNKAQQDGFLPYMEDGTILLVGATTENPSFELNAALLSRAQVLVLTRLDLADLERLAQRAEQDLGAALPLTAEARAALLEMADGDGRALLNLIEQVVAWKPEKPLGIKDLSSRLMRRAAQYDKSGDAHYNLISALHKSIRGSDPDAALYWFARMLTGGEDPRYLARRLTRMAVEDIGLADPQANSVCLNAWQTYERLGSPEGELALAQAVTYLALAPKSNAAYVGYKAAMSAAKQTGSEPPPKHILNAPTAMMKDQGYGDGYAYDHDAEDGFSGQNYFPDSMTRGVYYHPVERGFERELKKRLDYFARLRSKRRS
;
A
#
# COMPACT_ATOMS: atom_id res chain seq x y z
N MET A 1 4.96 -29.77 -52.96
CA MET A 1 4.73 -29.81 -51.51
C MET A 1 4.40 -28.40 -51.07
N PRO A 2 3.12 -28.09 -50.82
CA PRO A 2 2.68 -26.82 -50.26
C PRO A 2 2.86 -26.83 -48.74
N ASP A 3 3.17 -25.65 -48.21
CA ASP A 3 3.47 -25.35 -46.81
C ASP A 3 2.29 -25.70 -45.88
N LEU A 4 2.58 -26.42 -44.79
CA LEU A 4 1.62 -27.06 -43.89
C LEU A 4 1.26 -26.17 -42.68
N PHE A 5 1.69 -24.91 -42.65
CA PHE A 5 1.55 -24.06 -41.45
C PHE A 5 1.00 -22.65 -41.66
N ASP A 6 0.35 -22.36 -42.79
CA ASP A 6 -0.22 -21.02 -43.00
C ASP A 6 -1.65 -21.06 -43.54
N THR A 7 -2.62 -21.21 -42.64
CA THR A 7 -3.95 -20.59 -42.66
C THR A 7 -4.65 -20.93 -41.34
N SER A 8 -4.51 -20.10 -40.31
CA SER A 8 -5.56 -20.04 -39.28
C SER A 8 -6.67 -19.17 -39.85
N PRO A 9 -7.87 -19.72 -40.17
CA PRO A 9 -8.95 -18.88 -40.63
C PRO A 9 -9.32 -17.91 -39.49
N ALA A 10 -9.64 -16.67 -39.85
CA ALA A 10 -10.31 -15.74 -38.94
C ALA A 10 -11.47 -16.50 -38.23
N PRO A 11 -11.65 -16.35 -36.90
CA PRO A 11 -12.74 -17.03 -36.22
C PRO A 11 -14.04 -16.56 -36.85
N SER A 12 -14.66 -17.47 -37.62
CA SER A 12 -16.01 -17.31 -38.08
C SER A 12 -16.89 -17.10 -36.86
N SER A 13 -17.79 -16.12 -36.97
CA SER A 13 -18.84 -15.85 -36.01
C SER A 13 -19.74 -17.08 -35.84
N GLY A 14 -19.37 -17.96 -34.91
CA GLY A 14 -20.18 -19.07 -34.41
C GLY A 14 -20.77 -18.71 -33.06
N GLY A 15 -22.09 -18.54 -33.01
CA GLY A 15 -22.85 -18.39 -31.77
C GLY A 15 -22.92 -19.68 -30.96
N ASP A 16 -23.32 -19.52 -29.69
CA ASP A 16 -23.75 -20.56 -28.72
C ASP A 16 -22.74 -21.21 -27.76
N ALA A 17 -21.64 -20.53 -27.45
CA ALA A 17 -21.02 -20.72 -26.12
C ALA A 17 -21.57 -19.65 -25.15
N PRO A 18 -22.14 -20.03 -23.99
CA PRO A 18 -22.62 -19.05 -23.02
C PRO A 18 -21.46 -18.17 -22.56
N ARG A 19 -21.55 -16.87 -22.85
CA ARG A 19 -20.59 -15.87 -22.42
C ARG A 19 -21.04 -15.26 -21.09
N PRO A 20 -20.14 -15.10 -20.10
CA PRO A 20 -20.47 -14.42 -18.86
C PRO A 20 -21.02 -13.02 -19.11
N LEU A 21 -21.97 -12.58 -18.29
CA LEU A 21 -22.61 -11.26 -18.39
C LEU A 21 -21.59 -10.11 -18.44
N ALA A 22 -20.50 -10.21 -17.68
CA ALA A 22 -19.42 -9.24 -17.67
C ALA A 22 -18.67 -9.09 -19.01
N ASP A 23 -18.64 -10.14 -19.84
CA ASP A 23 -18.05 -10.08 -21.18
C ASP A 23 -19.06 -9.57 -22.22
N ARG A 24 -20.34 -9.98 -22.10
CA ARG A 24 -21.44 -9.51 -22.96
C ARG A 24 -21.66 -8.00 -22.87
N LEU A 25 -21.62 -7.47 -21.64
CA LEU A 25 -21.87 -6.05 -21.34
C LEU A 25 -20.63 -5.16 -21.47
N ARG A 26 -19.53 -5.67 -22.01
CA ARG A 26 -18.32 -4.85 -22.17
C ARG A 26 -18.63 -3.66 -23.10
N PRO A 27 -18.40 -2.41 -22.65
CA PRO A 27 -18.58 -1.22 -23.49
C PRO A 27 -17.84 -1.31 -24.83
N GLN A 28 -18.42 -0.75 -25.88
CA GLN A 28 -17.83 -0.69 -27.23
C GLN A 28 -17.16 0.64 -27.55
N SER A 29 -17.48 1.70 -26.81
CA SER A 29 -16.85 3.02 -26.91
C SER A 29 -16.48 3.56 -25.53
N LEU A 30 -15.56 4.53 -25.46
CA LEU A 30 -15.21 5.17 -24.18
C LEU A 30 -16.41 5.90 -23.55
N SER A 31 -17.34 6.42 -24.37
CA SER A 31 -18.56 7.10 -23.91
C SER A 31 -19.53 6.18 -23.16
N GLU A 32 -19.45 4.87 -23.39
CA GLU A 32 -20.27 3.88 -22.72
C GLU A 32 -19.69 3.41 -21.39
N VAL A 33 -18.45 3.78 -21.06
CA VAL A 33 -17.83 3.41 -19.78
C VAL A 33 -18.57 4.13 -18.65
N ILE A 34 -19.08 3.34 -17.70
CA ILE A 34 -19.76 3.86 -16.52
C ILE A 34 -18.70 4.18 -15.45
N GLY A 35 -18.82 5.36 -14.84
CA GLY A 35 -17.87 5.89 -13.86
C GLY A 35 -16.62 6.51 -14.50
N GLN A 36 -15.61 6.79 -13.67
CA GLN A 36 -14.29 7.31 -14.07
C GLN A 36 -14.31 8.65 -14.83
N GLN A 37 -15.31 9.50 -14.61
CA GLN A 37 -15.42 10.81 -15.29
C GLN A 37 -14.21 11.72 -15.02
N GLN A 38 -13.58 11.58 -13.86
CA GLN A 38 -12.34 12.28 -13.51
C GLN A 38 -11.12 11.87 -14.36
N VAL A 39 -11.23 10.77 -15.12
CA VAL A 39 -10.20 10.31 -16.06
C VAL A 39 -10.67 10.45 -17.51
N LEU A 40 -11.93 10.08 -17.79
CA LEU A 40 -12.49 9.96 -19.14
C LEU A 40 -13.27 11.19 -19.64
N GLY A 41 -13.63 12.12 -18.75
CA GLY A 41 -14.34 13.34 -19.13
C GLY A 41 -13.60 14.15 -20.19
N PRO A 42 -14.28 15.04 -20.94
CA PRO A 42 -13.68 15.77 -22.06
C PRO A 42 -12.45 16.60 -21.65
N ASP A 43 -12.48 17.20 -20.46
CA ASP A 43 -11.38 17.97 -19.89
C ASP A 43 -10.49 17.15 -18.94
N ALA A 44 -10.81 15.87 -18.73
CA ALA A 44 -10.06 14.98 -17.86
C ALA A 44 -8.77 14.48 -18.55
N PRO A 45 -7.77 13.96 -17.80
CA PRO A 45 -6.45 13.68 -18.35
C PRO A 45 -6.46 12.79 -19.60
N LEU A 46 -7.26 11.70 -19.61
CA LEU A 46 -7.31 10.80 -20.78
C LEU A 46 -8.17 11.37 -21.90
N GLY A 47 -9.29 12.03 -21.58
CA GLY A 47 -10.14 12.70 -22.58
C GLY A 47 -9.40 13.80 -23.33
N ALA A 48 -8.66 14.65 -22.63
CA ALA A 48 -7.86 15.71 -23.22
C ALA A 48 -6.73 15.17 -24.13
N MET A 49 -6.07 14.08 -23.72
CA MET A 49 -5.04 13.43 -24.55
C MET A 49 -5.60 12.88 -25.86
N LEU A 50 -6.78 12.25 -25.80
CA LEU A 50 -7.45 11.69 -26.96
C LEU A 50 -7.92 12.80 -27.90
N ALA A 51 -8.52 13.87 -27.36
CA ALA A 51 -8.93 15.03 -28.15
C ALA A 51 -7.74 15.72 -28.86
N ALA A 52 -6.56 15.70 -28.24
CA ALA A 52 -5.32 16.23 -28.82
C ALA A 52 -4.63 15.27 -29.80
N GLY A 53 -5.09 14.01 -29.93
CA GLY A 53 -4.42 12.99 -30.75
C GLY A 53 -3.02 12.61 -30.26
N ALA A 54 -2.72 12.86 -28.98
CA ALA A 54 -1.38 12.76 -28.40
C ALA A 54 -1.36 11.79 -27.20
N LEU A 55 -1.82 10.56 -27.42
CA LEU A 55 -1.83 9.53 -26.39
C LEU A 55 -0.38 9.14 -26.03
N GLY A 56 -0.01 9.30 -24.76
CA GLY A 56 1.25 8.84 -24.20
C GLY A 56 1.14 7.43 -23.58
N SER A 57 2.27 6.87 -23.15
CA SER A 57 2.25 5.66 -22.33
C SER A 57 1.60 5.95 -20.98
N LEU A 58 0.83 5.00 -20.46
CA LEU A 58 0.02 5.19 -19.26
C LEU A 58 -0.06 3.94 -18.39
N VAL A 59 -0.28 4.15 -17.09
CA VAL A 59 -0.53 3.10 -16.10
C VAL A 59 -1.89 3.35 -15.47
N LEU A 60 -2.84 2.45 -15.73
CA LEU A 60 -4.15 2.43 -15.09
C LEU A 60 -4.02 1.75 -13.72
N TRP A 61 -4.13 2.54 -12.67
CA TRP A 61 -4.08 2.04 -11.28
C TRP A 61 -5.46 2.15 -10.64
N GLY A 62 -5.96 1.05 -10.10
CA GLY A 62 -7.21 1.07 -9.34
C GLY A 62 -7.67 -0.32 -8.91
N PRO A 63 -8.73 -0.42 -8.09
CA PRO A 63 -9.21 -1.70 -7.58
C PRO A 63 -9.71 -2.63 -8.70
N PRO A 64 -9.93 -3.93 -8.43
CA PRO A 64 -10.53 -4.83 -9.41
C PRO A 64 -11.93 -4.34 -9.81
N GLY A 65 -12.29 -4.57 -11.08
CA GLY A 65 -13.66 -4.33 -11.54
C GLY A 65 -14.02 -2.90 -11.93
N VAL A 66 -13.08 -1.96 -11.84
CA VAL A 66 -13.29 -0.54 -12.19
C VAL A 66 -13.10 -0.21 -13.68
N GLY A 67 -12.87 -1.23 -14.52
CA GLY A 67 -12.80 -1.05 -15.98
C GLY A 67 -11.41 -0.90 -16.60
N LYS A 68 -10.29 -1.15 -15.88
CA LYS A 68 -8.92 -1.06 -16.43
C LYS A 68 -8.74 -1.74 -17.79
N THR A 69 -9.02 -3.04 -17.87
CA THR A 69 -8.89 -3.84 -19.10
C THR A 69 -9.84 -3.35 -20.21
N THR A 70 -11.04 -2.90 -19.84
CA THR A 70 -12.01 -2.34 -20.78
C THR A 70 -11.50 -1.04 -21.39
N ILE A 71 -11.06 -0.10 -20.56
CA ILE A 71 -10.50 1.20 -21.00
C ILE A 71 -9.31 0.97 -21.91
N ALA A 72 -8.36 0.10 -21.52
CA ALA A 72 -7.18 -0.19 -22.34
C ALA A 72 -7.54 -0.74 -23.74
N ARG A 73 -8.55 -1.60 -23.83
CA ARG A 73 -9.04 -2.14 -25.10
C ARG A 73 -9.70 -1.06 -25.95
N LEU A 74 -10.49 -0.19 -25.34
CA LEU A 74 -11.17 0.90 -26.04
C LEU A 74 -10.20 1.95 -26.57
N LEU A 75 -9.10 2.22 -25.86
CA LEU A 75 -8.04 3.11 -26.35
C LEU A 75 -7.42 2.66 -27.68
N ALA A 76 -7.42 1.36 -27.98
CA ALA A 76 -7.00 0.88 -29.29
C ALA A 76 -8.03 1.12 -30.39
N GLY A 77 -9.31 1.32 -30.06
CA GLY A 77 -10.33 1.73 -31.04
C GLY A 77 -10.25 3.22 -31.36
N GLU A 78 -9.73 4.03 -30.42
CA GLU A 78 -9.54 5.48 -30.58
C GLU A 78 -8.19 5.85 -31.21
N THR A 79 -7.35 4.86 -31.56
CA THR A 79 -6.02 5.08 -32.15
C THR A 79 -5.81 4.14 -33.34
N ASP A 80 -4.98 4.54 -34.32
CA ASP A 80 -4.62 3.68 -35.46
C ASP A 80 -3.58 2.59 -35.12
N LEU A 81 -3.32 2.38 -33.83
CA LEU A 81 -2.30 1.45 -33.34
C LEU A 81 -2.78 -0.01 -33.42
N ALA A 82 -1.84 -0.93 -33.62
CA ALA A 82 -2.13 -2.36 -33.45
C ALA A 82 -2.24 -2.68 -31.95
N PHE A 83 -3.36 -3.26 -31.52
CA PHE A 83 -3.54 -3.70 -30.13
C PHE A 83 -2.87 -5.05 -29.88
N VAL A 84 -2.02 -5.12 -28.85
CA VAL A 84 -1.48 -6.37 -28.32
C VAL A 84 -1.73 -6.41 -26.82
N GLN A 85 -2.35 -7.48 -26.34
CA GLN A 85 -2.58 -7.70 -24.91
C GLN A 85 -1.71 -8.85 -24.41
N ILE A 86 -1.02 -8.60 -23.30
CA ILE A 86 -0.32 -9.63 -22.53
C ILE A 86 -0.73 -9.56 -21.05
N SER A 87 -0.54 -10.66 -20.33
CA SER A 87 -0.67 -10.71 -18.87
C SER A 87 0.69 -10.99 -18.25
N ALA A 88 1.14 -10.15 -17.32
CA ALA A 88 2.42 -10.32 -16.66
C ALA A 88 2.51 -11.62 -15.84
N ILE A 89 1.36 -12.21 -15.47
CA ILE A 89 1.30 -13.50 -14.75
C ILE A 89 1.81 -14.66 -15.62
N PHE A 90 1.51 -14.63 -16.91
CA PHE A 90 1.77 -15.75 -17.83
C PHE A 90 2.88 -15.46 -18.84
N THR A 91 3.42 -14.24 -18.87
CA THR A 91 4.38 -13.82 -19.88
C THR A 91 5.81 -13.91 -19.35
N GLY A 92 6.63 -14.76 -19.96
CA GLY A 92 8.07 -14.81 -19.69
C GLY A 92 8.88 -13.82 -20.53
N VAL A 93 10.18 -13.71 -20.25
CA VAL A 93 11.13 -12.93 -21.09
C VAL A 93 11.11 -13.37 -22.57
N PRO A 94 11.06 -14.68 -22.91
CA PRO A 94 11.03 -15.09 -24.32
C PRO A 94 9.80 -14.59 -25.09
N ASP A 95 8.63 -14.63 -24.47
CA ASP A 95 7.38 -14.17 -25.10
C ASP A 95 7.36 -12.66 -25.25
N LEU A 96 7.89 -11.94 -24.26
CA LEU A 96 8.04 -10.49 -24.34
C LEU A 96 8.94 -10.07 -25.51
N ARG A 97 10.05 -10.79 -25.75
CA ARG A 97 10.92 -10.54 -26.91
C ARG A 97 10.18 -10.73 -28.25
N LYS A 98 9.35 -11.77 -28.37
CA LYS A 98 8.54 -11.99 -29.58
C LYS A 98 7.56 -10.85 -29.81
N VAL A 99 6.94 -10.35 -28.74
CA VAL A 99 6.02 -9.19 -28.80
C VAL A 99 6.75 -7.94 -29.30
N PHE A 100 7.95 -7.67 -28.78
CA PHE A 100 8.75 -6.51 -29.22
C PHE A 100 9.21 -6.64 -30.67
N GLU A 101 9.70 -7.80 -31.09
CA GLU A 101 10.10 -8.01 -32.49
C GLU A 101 8.90 -7.83 -33.45
N ALA A 102 7.73 -8.37 -33.10
CA ALA A 102 6.51 -8.13 -33.86
C ALA A 102 6.13 -6.64 -33.91
N ALA A 103 6.27 -5.90 -32.80
CA ALA A 103 6.01 -4.47 -32.75
C ALA A 103 6.99 -3.66 -33.63
N ARG A 104 8.27 -4.03 -33.65
CA ARG A 104 9.28 -3.41 -34.53
C ARG A 104 8.95 -3.61 -36.00
N MET A 105 8.56 -4.83 -36.37
CA MET A 105 8.15 -5.14 -37.74
C MET A 105 6.93 -4.32 -38.17
N ARG A 106 5.93 -4.15 -37.28
CA ARG A 106 4.78 -3.27 -37.55
C ARG A 106 5.20 -1.82 -37.73
N ARG A 107 6.10 -1.32 -36.87
CA ARG A 107 6.60 0.06 -36.95
C ARG A 107 7.35 0.30 -38.27
N ALA A 108 8.19 -0.64 -38.70
CA ALA A 108 8.87 -0.56 -39.99
C ALA A 108 7.88 -0.49 -41.18
N ASN A 109 6.69 -1.08 -41.02
CA ASN A 109 5.58 -1.02 -41.98
C ASN A 109 4.64 0.19 -41.75
N GLY A 110 5.06 1.18 -40.96
CA GLY A 110 4.31 2.43 -40.75
C GLY A 110 3.18 2.36 -39.72
N ARG A 111 3.07 1.27 -38.94
CA ARG A 111 2.01 1.11 -37.94
C ARG A 111 2.57 0.90 -36.53
N GLY A 112 2.23 1.76 -35.59
CA GLY A 112 2.62 1.62 -34.19
C GLY A 112 1.86 0.49 -33.46
N THR A 113 2.30 0.14 -32.25
CA THR A 113 1.66 -0.89 -31.41
C THR A 113 1.26 -0.31 -30.05
N LEU A 114 0.01 -0.50 -29.64
CA LEU A 114 -0.43 -0.29 -28.26
C LEU A 114 -0.28 -1.62 -27.52
N LEU A 115 0.69 -1.69 -26.61
CA LEU A 115 0.95 -2.87 -25.80
C LEU A 115 0.25 -2.72 -24.45
N PHE A 116 -0.85 -3.45 -24.27
CA PHE A 116 -1.54 -3.57 -22.99
C PHE A 116 -0.91 -4.69 -22.15
N VAL A 117 -0.50 -4.34 -20.93
CA VAL A 117 0.09 -5.26 -19.95
C VAL A 117 -0.80 -5.30 -18.71
N ASP A 118 -1.55 -6.39 -18.56
CA ASP A 118 -2.36 -6.61 -17.36
C ASP A 118 -1.50 -7.12 -16.20
N GLU A 119 -1.81 -6.69 -14.98
CA GLU A 119 -1.08 -7.02 -13.75
C GLU A 119 0.42 -6.68 -13.82
N ILE A 120 0.77 -5.52 -14.40
CA ILE A 120 2.16 -5.13 -14.72
C ILE A 120 3.12 -5.16 -13.52
N HIS A 121 2.62 -5.01 -12.29
CA HIS A 121 3.39 -5.13 -11.04
C HIS A 121 4.01 -6.52 -10.83
N ARG A 122 3.51 -7.57 -11.52
CA ARG A 122 4.07 -8.93 -11.41
C ARG A 122 5.41 -9.11 -12.10
N PHE A 123 5.79 -8.18 -12.99
CA PHE A 123 7.11 -8.22 -13.62
C PHE A 123 8.19 -7.78 -12.66
N ASN A 124 9.31 -8.52 -12.65
CA ASN A 124 10.50 -8.10 -11.93
C ASN A 124 11.14 -6.86 -12.58
N LYS A 125 12.07 -6.22 -11.86
CA LYS A 125 12.72 -4.99 -12.33
C LYS A 125 13.40 -5.12 -13.70
N ALA A 126 14.06 -6.23 -13.98
CA ALA A 126 14.73 -6.45 -15.27
C ALA A 126 13.74 -6.60 -16.44
N GLN A 127 12.58 -7.23 -16.19
CA GLN A 127 11.50 -7.31 -17.17
C GLN A 127 10.88 -5.93 -17.42
N GLN A 128 10.69 -5.12 -16.38
CA GLN A 128 10.21 -3.74 -16.50
C GLN A 128 11.19 -2.82 -17.25
N ASP A 129 12.50 -2.94 -16.98
CA ASP A 129 13.54 -2.20 -17.70
C ASP A 129 13.57 -2.58 -19.20
N GLY A 130 13.15 -3.81 -19.53
CA GLY A 130 13.06 -4.30 -20.90
C GLY A 130 12.09 -3.55 -21.81
N PHE A 131 11.10 -2.83 -21.26
CA PHE A 131 10.17 -2.01 -22.06
C PHE A 131 10.77 -0.67 -22.51
N LEU A 132 11.73 -0.13 -21.77
CA LEU A 132 12.18 1.26 -21.91
C LEU A 132 12.68 1.61 -23.32
N PRO A 133 13.55 0.80 -23.98
CA PRO A 133 14.04 1.16 -25.31
C PRO A 133 12.91 1.30 -26.34
N TYR A 134 11.90 0.43 -26.24
CA TYR A 134 10.76 0.39 -27.16
C TYR A 134 9.72 1.47 -26.88
N MET A 135 9.67 1.98 -25.65
CA MET A 135 8.85 3.16 -25.31
C MET A 135 9.52 4.44 -25.83
N GLU A 136 10.84 4.55 -25.69
CA GLU A 136 11.62 5.73 -26.08
C GLU A 136 11.69 5.92 -27.59
N ASP A 137 11.91 4.83 -28.34
CA ASP A 137 11.94 4.90 -29.80
C ASP A 137 10.55 4.91 -30.43
N GLY A 138 9.49 4.80 -29.61
CA GLY A 138 8.07 4.82 -29.97
C GLY A 138 7.51 3.50 -30.51
N THR A 139 8.30 2.42 -30.57
CA THR A 139 7.87 1.09 -31.04
C THR A 139 6.60 0.60 -30.35
N ILE A 140 6.48 0.86 -29.05
CA ILE A 140 5.27 0.60 -28.30
C ILE A 140 4.76 1.87 -27.62
N LEU A 141 3.44 1.99 -27.55
CA LEU A 141 2.76 2.77 -26.54
C LEU A 141 2.32 1.80 -25.44
N LEU A 142 2.89 1.93 -24.25
CA LEU A 142 2.62 1.03 -23.13
C LEU A 142 1.34 1.47 -22.41
N VAL A 143 0.40 0.53 -22.23
CA VAL A 143 -0.72 0.68 -21.29
C VAL A 143 -0.58 -0.40 -20.22
N GLY A 144 -0.11 -0.04 -19.03
CA GLY A 144 -0.05 -0.94 -17.88
C GLY A 144 -1.35 -0.92 -17.09
N ALA A 145 -1.79 -2.05 -16.52
CA ALA A 145 -2.85 -2.10 -15.52
C ALA A 145 -2.35 -2.75 -14.23
N THR A 146 -2.69 -2.15 -13.09
CA THR A 146 -2.32 -2.67 -11.76
C THR A 146 -3.41 -2.41 -10.72
N THR A 147 -3.56 -3.34 -9.79
CA THR A 147 -4.32 -3.14 -8.54
C THR A 147 -3.44 -2.65 -7.40
N GLU A 148 -2.13 -2.91 -7.47
CA GLU A 148 -1.13 -2.52 -6.48
C GLU A 148 -0.55 -1.14 -6.80
N ASN A 149 0.00 -0.45 -5.80
CA ASN A 149 0.54 0.89 -5.96
C ASN A 149 1.67 0.92 -7.00
N PRO A 150 1.56 1.73 -8.05
CA PRO A 150 2.63 1.85 -9.02
C PRO A 150 3.93 2.38 -8.41
N SER A 151 3.90 3.21 -7.36
CA SER A 151 5.13 3.78 -6.78
C SER A 151 5.99 2.78 -6.01
N PHE A 152 5.41 1.65 -5.57
CA PHE A 152 6.14 0.60 -4.85
C PHE A 152 6.59 -0.52 -5.80
N GLU A 153 5.71 -0.92 -6.72
CA GLU A 153 5.93 -2.10 -7.54
C GLU A 153 6.54 -1.81 -8.91
N LEU A 154 6.42 -0.58 -9.42
CA LEU A 154 7.00 -0.18 -10.70
C LEU A 154 8.29 0.59 -10.51
N ASN A 155 9.27 0.32 -11.35
CA ASN A 155 10.55 1.01 -11.33
C ASN A 155 10.37 2.51 -11.68
N ALA A 156 11.25 3.35 -11.15
CA ALA A 156 11.20 4.80 -11.38
C ALA A 156 11.39 5.18 -12.86
N ALA A 157 12.08 4.34 -13.64
CA ALA A 157 12.35 4.60 -15.06
C ALA A 157 11.10 4.44 -15.94
N LEU A 158 10.21 3.50 -15.62
CA LEU A 158 8.93 3.32 -16.31
C LEU A 158 7.95 4.41 -15.88
N LEU A 159 7.90 4.73 -14.58
CA LEU A 159 7.05 5.81 -14.06
C LEU A 159 7.43 7.20 -14.60
N SER A 160 8.70 7.44 -14.94
CA SER A 160 9.10 8.71 -15.56
C SER A 160 8.68 8.84 -17.03
N ARG A 161 8.23 7.75 -17.67
CA ARG A 161 7.82 7.69 -19.08
C ARG A 161 6.35 7.33 -19.28
N ALA A 162 5.63 7.06 -18.21
CA ALA A 162 4.22 6.70 -18.25
C ALA A 162 3.40 7.52 -17.25
N GLN A 163 2.29 8.08 -17.70
CA GLN A 163 1.38 8.79 -16.80
C GLN A 163 0.53 7.81 -16.00
N VAL A 164 0.50 7.97 -14.68
CA VAL A 164 -0.37 7.18 -13.81
C VAL A 164 -1.76 7.80 -13.78
N LEU A 165 -2.77 7.02 -14.16
CA LEU A 165 -4.19 7.39 -14.10
C LEU A 165 -4.89 6.56 -13.04
N VAL A 166 -5.48 7.24 -12.05
CA VAL A 166 -6.12 6.60 -10.90
C VAL A 166 -7.61 6.37 -11.18
N LEU A 167 -8.00 5.10 -11.18
CA LEU A 167 -9.39 4.67 -11.27
C LEU A 167 -9.93 4.36 -9.87
N THR A 168 -11.10 4.89 -9.55
CA THR A 168 -11.72 4.74 -8.22
C THR A 168 -12.79 3.65 -8.22
N ARG A 169 -13.21 3.18 -7.04
CA ARG A 169 -14.40 2.32 -6.92
C ARG A 169 -15.62 3.03 -7.52
N LEU A 170 -16.51 2.25 -8.15
CA LEU A 170 -17.78 2.76 -8.65
C LEU A 170 -18.68 3.13 -7.48
N ASP A 171 -19.31 4.29 -7.56
CA ASP A 171 -20.31 4.67 -6.56
C ASP A 171 -21.63 3.89 -6.77
N LEU A 172 -22.56 4.00 -5.82
CA LEU A 172 -23.85 3.29 -5.92
C LEU A 172 -24.66 3.71 -7.15
N ALA A 173 -24.51 4.95 -7.64
CA ALA A 173 -25.23 5.43 -8.81
C ALA A 173 -24.63 4.89 -10.12
N ASP A 174 -23.31 4.70 -10.19
CA ASP A 174 -22.62 4.00 -11.25
C ASP A 174 -23.01 2.51 -11.27
N LEU A 175 -23.01 1.86 -10.10
CA LEU A 175 -23.41 0.45 -9.98
C LEU A 175 -24.88 0.24 -10.38
N GLU A 176 -25.76 1.15 -9.98
CA GLU A 176 -27.17 1.17 -10.39
C GLU A 176 -27.31 1.29 -11.91
N ARG A 177 -26.58 2.19 -12.56
CA ARG A 177 -26.56 2.31 -14.03
C ARG A 177 -26.05 1.02 -14.70
N LEU A 178 -25.07 0.35 -14.09
CA LEU A 178 -24.57 -0.93 -14.59
C LEU A 178 -25.60 -2.06 -14.44
N ALA A 179 -26.36 -2.08 -13.34
CA ALA A 179 -27.47 -3.00 -13.13
C ALA A 179 -28.60 -2.78 -14.17
N GLN A 180 -28.97 -1.53 -14.44
CA GLN A 180 -29.94 -1.19 -15.48
C GLN A 180 -29.48 -1.66 -16.87
N ARG A 181 -28.19 -1.49 -17.19
CA ARG A 181 -27.61 -2.01 -18.44
C ARG A 181 -27.71 -3.54 -18.52
N ALA A 182 -27.52 -4.22 -17.40
CA ALA A 182 -27.71 -5.67 -17.33
C ALA A 182 -29.18 -6.09 -17.55
N GLU A 183 -30.13 -5.38 -16.97
CA GLU A 183 -31.57 -5.62 -17.17
C GLU A 183 -31.98 -5.46 -18.64
N GLN A 184 -31.41 -4.47 -19.32
CA GLN A 184 -31.63 -4.25 -20.76
C GLN A 184 -31.12 -5.42 -21.61
N ASP A 185 -29.92 -5.93 -21.34
CA ASP A 185 -29.33 -7.09 -22.05
C ASP A 185 -30.04 -8.40 -21.72
N LEU A 186 -30.62 -8.53 -20.53
CA LEU A 186 -31.42 -9.68 -20.12
C LEU A 186 -32.87 -9.61 -20.64
N GLY A 187 -33.35 -8.43 -21.04
CA GLY A 187 -34.73 -8.19 -21.45
C GLY A 187 -35.74 -8.26 -20.30
N ALA A 188 -35.29 -8.21 -19.05
CA ALA A 188 -36.13 -8.29 -17.87
C ALA A 188 -35.51 -7.56 -16.67
N ALA A 189 -36.36 -7.03 -15.79
CA ALA A 189 -35.94 -6.46 -14.52
C ALA A 189 -35.39 -7.55 -13.59
N LEU A 190 -34.47 -7.17 -12.70
CA LEU A 190 -33.95 -8.07 -11.68
C LEU A 190 -35.10 -8.52 -10.75
N PRO A 191 -35.23 -9.81 -10.44
CA PRO A 191 -36.30 -10.32 -9.59
C PRO A 191 -35.98 -10.05 -8.11
N LEU A 192 -35.89 -8.78 -7.72
CA LEU A 192 -35.47 -8.30 -6.39
C LEU A 192 -36.48 -7.28 -5.86
N THR A 193 -36.68 -7.24 -4.54
CA THR A 193 -37.30 -6.07 -3.90
C THR A 193 -36.35 -4.86 -3.94
N ALA A 194 -36.86 -3.65 -3.70
CA ALA A 194 -36.04 -2.43 -3.70
C ALA A 194 -34.90 -2.51 -2.68
N GLU A 195 -35.17 -3.05 -1.49
CA GLU A 195 -34.19 -3.20 -0.42
C GLU A 195 -33.15 -4.29 -0.76
N ALA A 196 -33.58 -5.38 -1.41
CA ALA A 196 -32.67 -6.43 -1.87
C ALA A 196 -31.77 -5.93 -3.01
N ARG A 197 -32.30 -5.09 -3.90
CA ARG A 197 -31.52 -4.43 -4.97
C ARG A 197 -30.44 -3.54 -4.39
N ALA A 198 -30.77 -2.68 -3.43
CA ALA A 198 -29.80 -1.85 -2.72
C ALA A 198 -28.72 -2.72 -2.05
N ALA A 199 -29.12 -3.79 -1.34
CA ALA A 199 -28.17 -4.72 -0.72
C ALA A 199 -27.24 -5.41 -1.73
N LEU A 200 -27.74 -5.77 -2.93
CA LEU A 200 -26.92 -6.35 -3.99
C LEU A 200 -25.83 -5.38 -4.47
N LEU A 201 -26.18 -4.10 -4.65
CA LEU A 201 -25.23 -3.06 -5.06
C LEU A 201 -24.15 -2.85 -3.98
N GLU A 202 -24.55 -2.81 -2.70
CA GLU A 202 -23.61 -2.73 -1.58
C GLU A 202 -22.67 -3.94 -1.51
N MET A 203 -23.17 -5.14 -1.79
CA MET A 203 -22.36 -6.37 -1.82
C MET A 203 -21.28 -6.36 -2.91
N ALA A 204 -21.48 -5.59 -3.98
CA ALA A 204 -20.48 -5.43 -5.03
C ALA A 204 -19.32 -4.51 -4.59
N ASP A 205 -19.51 -3.66 -3.58
CA ASP A 205 -18.47 -2.79 -3.00
C ASP A 205 -17.76 -1.94 -4.07
N GLY A 206 -18.46 -1.49 -5.11
CA GLY A 206 -17.87 -0.71 -6.20
C GLY A 206 -17.04 -1.50 -7.23
N ASP A 207 -17.06 -2.84 -7.20
CA ASP A 207 -16.52 -3.73 -8.25
C ASP A 207 -17.63 -4.09 -9.25
N GLY A 208 -17.60 -3.46 -10.42
CA GLY A 208 -18.62 -3.66 -11.46
C GLY A 208 -18.67 -5.08 -12.02
N ARG A 209 -17.52 -5.77 -12.11
CA ARG A 209 -17.47 -7.17 -12.56
C ARG A 209 -18.09 -8.09 -11.51
N ALA A 210 -17.84 -7.84 -10.23
CA ALA A 210 -18.49 -8.56 -9.15
C ALA A 210 -20.00 -8.36 -9.17
N LEU A 211 -20.48 -7.13 -9.37
CA LEU A 211 -21.91 -6.85 -9.50
C LEU A 211 -22.54 -7.69 -10.62
N LEU A 212 -21.95 -7.68 -11.82
CA LEU A 212 -22.48 -8.45 -12.95
C LEU A 212 -22.50 -9.95 -12.67
N ASN A 213 -21.49 -10.49 -11.99
CA ASN A 213 -21.48 -11.89 -11.56
C ASN A 213 -22.56 -12.19 -10.49
N LEU A 214 -22.85 -11.25 -9.59
CA LEU A 214 -23.94 -11.39 -8.62
C LEU A 214 -25.30 -11.35 -9.30
N ILE A 215 -25.48 -10.44 -10.27
CA ILE A 215 -26.70 -10.35 -11.10
C ILE A 215 -26.92 -11.66 -11.85
N GLU A 216 -25.89 -12.20 -12.50
CA GLU A 216 -25.95 -13.46 -13.24
C GLU A 216 -26.39 -14.63 -12.33
N GLN A 217 -25.88 -14.69 -11.09
CA GLN A 217 -26.30 -15.68 -10.09
C GLN A 217 -27.77 -15.51 -9.67
N VAL A 218 -28.19 -14.27 -9.37
CA VAL A 218 -29.58 -13.97 -8.96
C VAL A 218 -30.56 -14.37 -10.06
N VAL A 219 -30.26 -14.04 -11.32
CA VAL A 219 -31.10 -14.36 -12.47
C VAL A 219 -31.15 -15.87 -12.71
N ALA A 220 -30.04 -16.58 -12.49
CA ALA A 220 -29.98 -18.04 -12.64
C ALA A 220 -30.91 -18.80 -11.66
N TRP A 221 -31.31 -18.20 -10.53
CA TRP A 221 -32.21 -18.85 -9.57
C TRP A 221 -33.67 -18.93 -10.02
N LYS A 222 -34.06 -18.18 -11.06
CA LYS A 222 -35.42 -18.18 -11.63
C LYS A 222 -36.54 -18.17 -10.56
N PRO A 223 -36.55 -17.19 -9.64
CA PRO A 223 -37.52 -17.18 -8.56
C PRO A 223 -38.92 -16.83 -9.08
N GLU A 224 -39.95 -17.44 -8.51
CA GLU A 224 -41.36 -17.14 -8.86
C GLU A 224 -41.84 -15.78 -8.33
N LYS A 225 -41.16 -15.24 -7.32
CA LYS A 225 -41.44 -13.93 -6.69
C LYS A 225 -40.15 -13.13 -6.50
N PRO A 226 -40.21 -11.79 -6.45
CA PRO A 226 -39.05 -10.97 -6.15
C PRO A 226 -38.38 -11.39 -4.83
N LEU A 227 -37.06 -11.54 -4.86
CA LEU A 227 -36.25 -11.96 -3.72
C LEU A 227 -36.02 -10.79 -2.76
N GLY A 228 -36.10 -11.07 -1.47
CA GLY A 228 -35.77 -10.13 -0.41
C GLY A 228 -34.31 -10.24 0.06
N ILE A 229 -33.92 -9.38 1.01
CA ILE A 229 -32.56 -9.37 1.60
C ILE A 229 -32.20 -10.74 2.21
N LYS A 230 -33.15 -11.41 2.87
CA LYS A 230 -32.91 -12.72 3.50
C LYS A 230 -32.53 -13.78 2.46
N ASP A 231 -33.19 -13.78 1.32
CA ASP A 231 -32.91 -14.71 0.23
C ASP A 231 -31.49 -14.49 -0.33
N LEU A 232 -31.09 -13.23 -0.52
CA LEU A 232 -29.72 -12.89 -0.91
C LEU A 232 -28.70 -13.36 0.13
N SER A 233 -28.92 -13.07 1.41
CA SER A 233 -27.98 -13.40 2.49
C SER A 233 -27.79 -14.92 2.70
N SER A 234 -28.81 -15.72 2.38
CA SER A 234 -28.75 -17.18 2.55
C SER A 234 -28.07 -17.90 1.39
N ARG A 235 -28.00 -17.27 0.21
CA ARG A 235 -27.52 -17.90 -1.04
C ARG A 235 -26.25 -17.26 -1.60
N LEU A 236 -26.07 -15.95 -1.41
CA LEU A 236 -24.85 -15.25 -1.75
C LEU A 236 -23.95 -15.25 -0.52
N MET A 237 -22.82 -15.96 -0.59
CA MET A 237 -21.76 -15.75 0.38
C MET A 237 -21.30 -14.30 0.22
N ARG A 238 -21.42 -13.48 1.28
CA ARG A 238 -20.77 -12.17 1.32
C ARG A 238 -19.30 -12.39 1.00
N ARG A 239 -18.80 -11.75 -0.06
CA ARG A 239 -17.36 -11.60 -0.24
C ARG A 239 -16.85 -10.98 1.06
N ALA A 240 -15.93 -11.68 1.75
CA ALA A 240 -15.14 -11.01 2.78
C ALA A 240 -14.59 -9.75 2.12
N ALA A 241 -14.85 -8.57 2.71
CA ALA A 241 -14.43 -7.29 2.17
C ALA A 241 -12.99 -7.47 1.67
N GLN A 242 -12.76 -7.22 0.37
CA GLN A 242 -11.47 -7.49 -0.27
C GLN A 242 -10.37 -6.79 0.53
N TYR A 243 -9.71 -7.58 1.36
CA TYR A 243 -8.54 -7.16 2.09
C TYR A 243 -7.37 -7.64 1.27
N ASP A 244 -6.79 -6.69 0.57
CA ASP A 244 -5.55 -6.91 -0.13
C ASP A 244 -4.43 -7.02 0.91
N LYS A 245 -4.04 -8.27 1.24
CA LYS A 245 -2.91 -8.58 2.13
C LYS A 245 -1.57 -8.06 1.59
N SER A 246 -1.52 -7.62 0.32
CA SER A 246 -0.31 -7.18 -0.38
C SER A 246 -0.31 -5.71 -0.80
N GLY A 247 -1.47 -5.04 -0.87
CA GLY A 247 -1.58 -3.72 -1.51
C GLY A 247 -1.88 -2.52 -0.60
N ASP A 248 -2.10 -1.36 -1.22
CA ASP A 248 -2.29 -0.04 -0.58
C ASP A 248 -3.37 0.01 0.49
N ALA A 249 -4.42 -0.81 0.38
CA ALA A 249 -5.48 -0.87 1.37
C ALA A 249 -4.95 -1.33 2.73
N HIS A 250 -4.05 -2.32 2.75
CA HIS A 250 -3.35 -2.75 3.96
C HIS A 250 -2.54 -1.60 4.57
N TYR A 251 -1.73 -0.91 3.76
CA TYR A 251 -0.89 0.21 4.21
C TYR A 251 -1.72 1.41 4.71
N ASN A 252 -2.83 1.72 4.04
CA ASN A 252 -3.73 2.80 4.46
C ASN A 252 -4.43 2.47 5.77
N LEU A 253 -4.90 1.24 5.96
CA LEU A 253 -5.56 0.82 7.21
C LEU A 253 -4.57 0.77 8.39
N ILE A 254 -3.37 0.22 8.21
CA ILE A 254 -2.37 0.23 9.30
C ILE A 254 -1.91 1.66 9.63
N SER A 255 -1.83 2.51 8.61
CA SER A 255 -1.50 3.93 8.77
C SER A 255 -2.61 4.68 9.51
N ALA A 256 -3.87 4.38 9.23
CA ALA A 256 -5.03 4.92 9.95
C ALA A 256 -5.06 4.45 11.41
N LEU A 257 -4.82 3.15 11.67
CA LEU A 257 -4.68 2.61 13.03
C LEU A 257 -3.57 3.33 13.80
N HIS A 258 -2.38 3.44 13.20
CA HIS A 258 -1.23 4.10 13.81
C HIS A 258 -1.55 5.58 14.13
N LYS A 259 -2.10 6.32 13.17
CA LYS A 259 -2.46 7.74 13.37
C LYS A 259 -3.55 7.91 14.43
N SER A 260 -4.51 6.99 14.53
CA SER A 260 -5.56 7.03 15.55
C SER A 260 -4.99 6.81 16.95
N ILE A 261 -4.09 5.84 17.11
CA ILE A 261 -3.34 5.63 18.36
C ILE A 261 -2.51 6.88 18.70
N ARG A 262 -1.74 7.41 17.75
CA ARG A 262 -0.93 8.63 17.93
C ARG A 262 -1.77 9.85 18.27
N GLY A 263 -2.96 9.96 17.68
CA GLY A 263 -3.96 11.01 17.92
C GLY A 263 -4.75 10.84 19.21
N SER A 264 -4.50 9.77 19.96
CA SER A 264 -5.21 9.43 21.19
C SER A 264 -6.72 9.22 21.02
N ASP A 265 -7.11 8.62 19.90
CA ASP A 265 -8.49 8.24 19.59
C ASP A 265 -8.64 6.71 19.73
N PRO A 266 -9.09 6.21 20.90
CA PRO A 266 -9.23 4.76 21.13
C PRO A 266 -10.35 4.14 20.27
N ASP A 267 -11.42 4.89 20.00
CA ASP A 267 -12.57 4.39 19.24
C ASP A 267 -12.20 4.16 17.78
N ALA A 268 -11.59 5.16 17.14
CA ALA A 268 -11.08 5.03 15.77
C ALA A 268 -9.97 3.97 15.68
N ALA A 269 -9.08 3.89 16.68
CA ALA A 269 -8.04 2.88 16.72
C ALA A 269 -8.63 1.45 16.76
N LEU A 270 -9.61 1.18 17.64
CA LEU A 270 -10.30 -0.10 17.69
C LEU A 270 -11.03 -0.42 16.37
N TYR A 271 -11.68 0.58 15.76
CA TYR A 271 -12.33 0.41 14.46
C TYR A 271 -11.35 -0.01 13.36
N TRP A 272 -10.21 0.68 13.21
CA TRP A 272 -9.22 0.32 12.19
C TRP A 272 -8.55 -1.03 12.47
N PHE A 273 -8.28 -1.34 13.73
CA PHE A 273 -7.80 -2.65 14.15
C PHE A 273 -8.80 -3.76 13.76
N ALA A 274 -10.09 -3.59 14.08
CA ALA A 274 -11.13 -4.54 13.72
C ALA A 274 -11.32 -4.67 12.19
N ARG A 275 -11.20 -3.56 11.44
CA ARG A 275 -11.24 -3.56 9.97
C ARG A 275 -10.09 -4.36 9.35
N MET A 276 -8.92 -4.36 9.98
CA MET A 276 -7.77 -5.16 9.53
C MET A 276 -7.97 -6.65 9.88
N LEU A 277 -8.42 -6.97 11.09
CA LEU A 277 -8.73 -8.35 11.49
C LEU A 277 -9.84 -8.98 10.65
N THR A 278 -10.92 -8.25 10.41
CA THR A 278 -12.04 -8.70 9.56
C THR A 278 -11.64 -8.83 8.10
N GLY A 279 -10.63 -8.07 7.67
CA GLY A 279 -9.94 -8.27 6.41
C GLY A 279 -9.01 -9.50 6.38
N GLY A 280 -8.80 -10.16 7.50
CA GLY A 280 -7.93 -11.34 7.59
C GLY A 280 -6.45 -11.01 7.68
N GLU A 281 -6.08 -9.79 8.06
CA GLU A 281 -4.70 -9.44 8.43
C GLU A 281 -4.13 -10.46 9.43
N ASP A 282 -2.83 -10.76 9.33
CA ASP A 282 -2.19 -11.58 10.36
C ASP A 282 -2.11 -10.78 11.68
N PRO A 283 -2.75 -11.23 12.78
CA PRO A 283 -2.69 -10.49 14.03
C PRO A 283 -1.26 -10.33 14.58
N ARG A 284 -0.31 -11.18 14.15
CA ARG A 284 1.12 -11.00 14.48
C ARG A 284 1.71 -9.77 13.82
N TYR A 285 1.25 -9.41 12.62
CA TYR A 285 1.63 -8.14 11.99
C TYR A 285 1.14 -6.96 12.83
N LEU A 286 -0.11 -6.99 13.27
CA LEU A 286 -0.67 -5.96 14.15
C LEU A 286 0.11 -5.87 15.46
N ALA A 287 0.44 -7.00 16.10
CA ALA A 287 1.25 -7.05 17.31
C ALA A 287 2.63 -6.39 17.15
N ARG A 288 3.34 -6.64 16.03
CA ARG A 288 4.59 -5.97 15.69
C ARG A 288 4.41 -4.45 15.58
N ARG A 289 3.33 -4.02 14.93
CA ARG A 289 3.04 -2.59 14.73
C ARG A 289 2.69 -1.88 16.03
N LEU A 290 1.91 -2.51 16.92
CA LEU A 290 1.60 -1.98 18.25
C LEU A 290 2.87 -1.84 19.11
N THR A 291 3.73 -2.87 19.10
CA THR A 291 5.04 -2.82 19.78
C THR A 291 5.90 -1.66 19.26
N ARG A 292 5.88 -1.41 17.94
CA ARG A 292 6.58 -0.26 17.35
C ARG A 292 6.00 1.07 17.83
N MET A 293 4.68 1.23 17.86
CA MET A 293 4.02 2.44 18.35
C MET A 293 4.33 2.69 19.84
N ALA A 294 4.43 1.64 20.65
CA ALA A 294 4.80 1.75 22.06
C ALA A 294 6.16 2.43 22.25
N VAL A 295 7.16 2.10 21.43
CA VAL A 295 8.51 2.68 21.56
C VAL A 295 8.70 3.99 20.78
N GLU A 296 7.89 4.25 19.75
CA GLU A 296 8.00 5.44 18.90
C GLU A 296 7.12 6.60 19.37
N ASP A 297 5.86 6.33 19.74
CA ASP A 297 4.84 7.35 19.99
C ASP A 297 4.53 7.54 21.48
N ILE A 298 4.77 6.51 22.29
CA ILE A 298 4.63 6.57 23.75
C ILE A 298 5.99 6.77 24.40
N GLY A 299 6.97 5.95 24.03
CA GLY A 299 8.36 6.08 24.45
C GLY A 299 8.49 6.04 25.97
N LEU A 300 9.26 6.97 26.53
CA LEU A 300 9.49 7.06 27.97
C LEU A 300 8.41 7.87 28.71
N ALA A 301 7.40 8.38 28.01
CA ALA A 301 6.26 9.00 28.68
C ALA A 301 5.41 7.96 29.42
N ASP A 302 5.43 6.71 28.96
CA ASP A 302 4.98 5.56 29.73
C ASP A 302 5.87 4.33 29.41
N PRO A 303 6.86 4.05 30.26
CA PRO A 303 7.78 2.92 30.07
C PRO A 303 7.10 1.53 30.07
N GLN A 304 5.87 1.40 30.57
CA GLN A 304 5.16 0.12 30.61
C GLN A 304 4.52 -0.25 29.27
N ALA A 305 4.31 0.72 28.36
CA ALA A 305 3.61 0.52 27.10
C ALA A 305 4.20 -0.62 26.24
N ASN A 306 5.53 -0.74 26.20
CA ASN A 306 6.20 -1.81 25.47
C ASN A 306 5.92 -3.19 26.11
N SER A 307 5.92 -3.29 27.44
CA SER A 307 5.60 -4.54 28.13
C SER A 307 4.14 -4.95 27.93
N VAL A 308 3.21 -4.00 27.96
CA VAL A 308 1.79 -4.25 27.64
C VAL A 308 1.64 -4.85 26.24
N CYS A 309 2.32 -4.28 25.24
CA CYS A 309 2.27 -4.81 23.86
C CYS A 309 2.88 -6.20 23.73
N LEU A 310 4.04 -6.44 24.36
CA LEU A 310 4.69 -7.76 24.34
C LEU A 310 3.84 -8.81 25.05
N ASN A 311 3.23 -8.48 26.19
CA ASN A 311 2.35 -9.39 26.91
C ASN A 311 1.09 -9.69 26.10
N ALA A 312 0.47 -8.69 25.48
CA ALA A 312 -0.66 -8.88 24.58
C ALA A 312 -0.31 -9.79 23.40
N TRP A 313 0.87 -9.60 22.78
CA TRP A 313 1.36 -10.47 21.73
C TRP A 313 1.56 -11.90 22.23
N GLN A 314 2.25 -12.10 23.35
CA GLN A 314 2.44 -13.45 23.87
C GLN A 314 1.11 -14.13 24.26
N THR A 315 0.13 -13.37 24.75
CA THR A 315 -1.22 -13.89 25.00
C THR A 315 -1.87 -14.35 23.70
N TYR A 316 -1.77 -13.57 22.61
CA TYR A 316 -2.24 -14.00 21.30
C TYR A 316 -1.54 -15.27 20.81
N GLU A 317 -0.22 -15.40 20.96
CA GLU A 317 0.51 -16.62 20.55
C GLU A 317 0.06 -17.87 21.32
N ARG A 318 -0.49 -17.72 22.53
CA ARG A 318 -0.98 -18.83 23.37
C ARG A 318 -2.45 -19.17 23.13
N LEU A 319 -3.29 -18.17 22.87
CA LEU A 319 -4.74 -18.34 22.73
C LEU A 319 -5.18 -18.50 21.27
N GLY A 320 -4.50 -17.86 20.31
CA GLY A 320 -4.92 -17.80 18.92
C GLY A 320 -6.18 -16.93 18.72
N SER A 321 -6.75 -16.97 17.52
CA SER A 321 -8.01 -16.28 17.21
C SER A 321 -9.23 -17.14 17.55
N PRO A 322 -10.34 -16.54 18.02
CA PRO A 322 -10.55 -15.11 18.28
C PRO A 322 -10.10 -14.62 19.68
N GLU A 323 -9.88 -15.50 20.65
CA GLU A 323 -9.71 -15.11 22.07
C GLU A 323 -8.47 -14.25 22.32
N GLY A 324 -7.38 -14.52 21.62
CA GLY A 324 -6.14 -13.76 21.69
C GLY A 324 -6.22 -12.37 21.06
N GLU A 325 -7.17 -12.13 20.14
CA GLU A 325 -7.37 -10.83 19.51
C GLU A 325 -7.83 -9.78 20.54
N LEU A 326 -8.55 -10.19 21.59
CA LEU A 326 -8.94 -9.31 22.69
C LEU A 326 -7.72 -8.74 23.42
N ALA A 327 -6.66 -9.52 23.60
CA ALA A 327 -5.43 -9.04 24.24
C ALA A 327 -4.75 -7.95 23.40
N LEU A 328 -4.74 -8.11 22.07
CA LEU A 328 -4.23 -7.09 21.16
C LEU A 328 -5.13 -5.85 21.14
N ALA A 329 -6.45 -6.01 21.19
CA ALA A 329 -7.39 -4.89 21.31
C ALA A 329 -7.19 -4.11 22.62
N GLN A 330 -6.90 -4.79 23.74
CA GLN A 330 -6.53 -4.13 24.99
C GLN A 330 -5.25 -3.30 24.85
N ALA A 331 -4.23 -3.82 24.15
CA ALA A 331 -3.01 -3.05 23.86
C ALA A 331 -3.29 -1.83 22.97
N VAL A 332 -4.17 -1.95 21.96
CA VAL A 332 -4.60 -0.80 21.12
C VAL A 332 -5.19 0.31 21.99
N THR A 333 -6.15 -0.01 22.85
CA THR A 333 -6.80 0.96 23.74
C THR A 333 -5.81 1.57 24.73
N TYR A 334 -4.93 0.75 25.30
CA TYR A 334 -3.88 1.21 26.21
C TYR A 334 -2.98 2.24 25.53
N LEU A 335 -2.45 1.91 24.34
CA LEU A 335 -1.58 2.82 23.59
C LEU A 335 -2.29 4.10 23.18
N ALA A 336 -3.56 4.02 22.77
CA ALA A 336 -4.35 5.19 22.40
C ALA A 336 -4.50 6.16 23.59
N LEU A 337 -4.70 5.66 24.81
CA LEU A 337 -4.85 6.49 26.01
C LEU A 337 -3.53 6.85 26.72
N ALA A 338 -2.43 6.18 26.39
CA ALA A 338 -1.12 6.43 27.00
C ALA A 338 -0.59 7.84 26.67
N PRO A 339 0.18 8.47 27.59
CA PRO A 339 0.78 9.78 27.34
C PRO A 339 1.77 9.71 26.16
N LYS A 340 1.64 10.62 25.20
CA LYS A 340 2.44 10.59 23.97
C LYS A 340 3.80 11.26 24.13
N SER A 341 4.87 10.59 23.70
CA SER A 341 6.18 11.21 23.49
C SER A 341 6.97 10.48 22.42
N ASN A 342 7.45 11.25 21.45
CA ASN A 342 8.46 10.81 20.48
C ASN A 342 9.86 11.35 20.80
N ALA A 343 10.09 11.88 22.02
CA ALA A 343 11.34 12.55 22.39
C ALA A 343 12.56 11.62 22.26
N ALA A 344 12.43 10.36 22.70
CA ALA A 344 13.48 9.36 22.54
C ALA A 344 13.73 9.00 21.06
N TYR A 345 12.67 8.90 20.25
CA TYR A 345 12.77 8.63 18.81
C TYR A 345 13.49 9.75 18.07
N VAL A 346 13.09 11.01 18.31
CA VAL A 346 13.73 12.19 17.72
C VAL A 346 15.17 12.33 18.20
N GLY A 347 15.43 12.10 19.49
CA GLY A 347 16.78 12.15 20.06
C GLY A 347 17.70 11.09 19.46
N TYR A 348 17.22 9.86 19.26
CA TYR A 348 17.98 8.83 18.55
C TYR A 348 18.29 9.24 17.11
N LYS A 349 17.32 9.80 16.37
CA LYS A 349 17.53 10.29 15.00
C LYS A 349 18.57 11.40 14.94
N ALA A 350 18.55 12.33 15.89
CA ALA A 350 19.54 13.40 16.00
C ALA A 350 20.95 12.85 16.30
N ALA A 351 21.06 11.91 17.25
CA ALA A 351 22.33 11.25 17.57
C ALA A 351 22.90 10.49 16.36
N MET A 352 22.06 9.76 15.62
CA MET A 352 22.46 9.06 14.39
C MET A 352 22.94 10.03 13.30
N SER A 353 22.31 11.20 13.18
CA SER A 353 22.75 12.24 12.25
C SER A 353 24.11 12.81 12.64
N ALA A 354 24.30 13.12 13.92
CA ALA A 354 25.57 13.64 14.42
C ALA A 354 26.71 12.63 14.23
N ALA A 355 26.48 11.36 14.57
CA ALA A 355 27.47 10.30 14.37
C ALA A 355 27.92 10.16 12.90
N LYS A 356 26.99 10.31 11.95
CA LYS A 356 27.32 10.30 10.52
C LYS A 356 28.17 11.50 10.08
N GLN A 357 28.02 12.65 10.74
CA GLN A 357 28.77 13.86 10.44
C GLN A 357 30.15 13.86 11.08
N THR A 358 30.27 13.35 12.31
CA THR A 358 31.54 13.30 13.06
C THR A 358 32.39 12.09 12.71
N GLY A 359 31.82 11.04 12.09
CA GLY A 359 32.57 9.95 11.46
C GLY A 359 33.47 9.17 12.42
N SER A 360 34.76 9.48 12.43
CA SER A 360 35.84 8.73 13.08
C SER A 360 36.43 9.39 14.34
N GLU A 361 35.79 10.45 14.85
CA GLU A 361 36.24 11.11 16.08
C GLU A 361 36.29 10.11 17.25
N PRO A 362 37.46 9.92 17.90
CA PRO A 362 37.59 8.94 18.98
C PRO A 362 36.89 9.42 20.25
N PRO A 363 36.45 8.50 21.14
CA PRO A 363 36.02 8.88 22.48
C PRO A 363 37.14 9.60 23.24
N PRO A 364 36.81 10.45 24.22
CA PRO A 364 37.82 11.07 25.10
C PRO A 364 38.72 10.03 25.77
N LYS A 365 40.01 10.35 25.89
CA LYS A 365 41.01 9.41 26.44
C LYS A 365 40.66 8.89 27.83
N HIS A 366 40.06 9.72 28.67
CA HIS A 366 39.69 9.37 30.05
C HIS A 366 38.59 8.31 30.14
N ILE A 367 37.90 7.97 29.05
CA ILE A 367 36.91 6.86 29.01
C ILE A 367 37.34 5.70 28.11
N LEU A 368 38.56 5.73 27.59
CA LEU A 368 39.13 4.61 26.85
C LEU A 368 39.62 3.53 27.82
N ASN A 369 39.48 2.28 27.40
CA ASN A 369 40.05 1.16 28.15
C ASN A 369 41.58 1.11 27.96
N ALA A 370 42.32 0.81 29.04
CA ALA A 370 43.78 0.74 29.06
C ALA A 370 44.31 -0.60 29.61
N PRO A 371 44.03 -1.73 28.93
CA PRO A 371 44.41 -3.05 29.42
C PRO A 371 45.92 -3.35 29.32
N THR A 372 46.66 -2.66 28.46
CA THR A 372 48.11 -2.88 28.27
C THR A 372 48.94 -1.74 28.87
N ALA A 373 50.20 -2.01 29.21
CA ALA A 373 51.13 -0.98 29.69
C ALA A 373 51.29 0.16 28.68
N MET A 374 51.46 -0.19 27.40
CA MET A 374 51.57 0.80 26.31
C MET A 374 50.36 1.72 26.20
N MET A 375 49.14 1.24 26.46
CA MET A 375 47.94 2.09 26.43
C MET A 375 47.88 3.05 27.63
N LYS A 376 48.29 2.58 28.81
CA LYS A 376 48.42 3.44 30.00
C LYS A 376 49.48 4.52 29.78
N ASP A 377 50.62 4.16 29.20
CA ASP A 377 51.69 5.12 28.87
C ASP A 377 51.25 6.18 27.83
N GLN A 378 50.22 5.87 27.02
CA GLN A 378 49.60 6.81 26.08
C GLN A 378 48.46 7.67 26.69
N GLY A 379 48.23 7.50 28.00
CA GLY A 379 47.25 8.22 28.79
C GLY A 379 45.81 7.75 28.62
N TYR A 380 45.59 6.47 28.28
CA TYR A 380 44.24 5.91 28.17
C TYR A 380 43.71 5.64 29.58
N GLY A 381 42.48 6.07 29.86
CA GLY A 381 41.86 5.98 31.18
C GLY A 381 42.40 6.99 32.20
N ASP A 382 43.43 7.75 31.86
CA ASP A 382 43.97 8.80 32.73
C ASP A 382 42.90 9.87 33.00
N GLY A 383 42.73 10.20 34.28
CA GLY A 383 41.72 11.17 34.71
C GLY A 383 40.29 10.65 34.67
N TYR A 384 40.05 9.34 34.48
CA TYR A 384 38.72 8.76 34.67
C TYR A 384 38.24 8.98 36.11
N ALA A 385 37.08 9.60 36.28
CA ALA A 385 36.46 9.79 37.58
C ALA A 385 35.33 8.78 37.73
N TYR A 386 35.52 7.79 38.59
CA TYR A 386 34.53 6.75 38.81
C TYR A 386 33.29 7.34 39.50
N ASP A 387 32.16 7.38 38.79
CA ASP A 387 30.96 8.10 39.22
C ASP A 387 30.47 7.69 40.62
N HIS A 388 30.59 6.41 40.98
CA HIS A 388 30.17 5.87 42.28
C HIS A 388 30.98 6.39 43.48
N ASP A 389 32.20 6.89 43.24
CA ASP A 389 33.04 7.47 44.30
C ASP A 389 32.71 8.95 44.56
N ALA A 390 31.94 9.59 43.67
CA ALA A 390 31.44 10.94 43.89
C ALA A 390 30.26 10.93 44.88
N GLU A 391 30.18 11.95 45.73
CA GLU A 391 29.14 12.08 46.79
C GLU A 391 27.70 11.91 46.27
N ASP A 392 27.43 12.41 45.07
CA ASP A 392 26.13 12.38 44.39
C ASP A 392 26.02 11.27 43.32
N GLY A 393 27.04 10.40 43.21
CA GLY A 393 27.11 9.37 42.19
C GLY A 393 27.29 9.90 40.76
N PHE A 394 27.82 11.12 40.59
CA PHE A 394 27.92 11.77 39.27
C PHE A 394 29.17 12.64 39.14
N SER A 395 30.18 12.19 38.40
CA SER A 395 31.46 12.89 38.18
C SER A 395 31.32 14.23 37.45
N GLY A 396 30.35 14.33 36.53
CA GLY A 396 30.19 15.48 35.63
C GLY A 396 31.07 15.44 34.38
N GLN A 397 31.76 14.33 34.12
CA GLN A 397 32.68 14.19 32.98
C GLN A 397 32.02 14.37 31.60
N ASN A 398 32.84 14.71 30.61
CA ASN A 398 32.41 14.83 29.22
C ASN A 398 32.62 13.51 28.48
N TYR A 399 31.55 12.90 28.01
CA TYR A 399 31.60 11.62 27.30
C TYR A 399 31.55 11.76 25.77
N PHE A 400 31.60 12.99 25.25
CA PHE A 400 31.68 13.27 23.81
C PHE A 400 33.12 13.54 23.41
N PRO A 401 33.54 13.21 22.17
CA PRO A 401 34.85 13.58 21.64
C PRO A 401 35.21 15.05 21.96
N ASP A 402 36.47 15.28 22.34
CA ASP A 402 36.93 16.62 22.72
C ASP A 402 36.89 17.62 21.56
N SER A 403 36.94 17.11 20.33
CA SER A 403 36.82 17.84 19.07
C SER A 403 35.38 18.27 18.74
N MET A 404 34.36 17.76 19.46
CA MET A 404 32.97 18.10 19.19
C MET A 404 32.32 18.88 20.33
N THR A 405 31.39 19.75 19.96
CA THR A 405 30.50 20.37 20.93
C THR A 405 29.56 19.31 21.50
N ARG A 406 29.34 19.35 22.82
CA ARG A 406 28.44 18.43 23.50
C ARG A 406 27.02 18.50 22.92
N GLY A 407 26.55 17.39 22.38
CA GLY A 407 25.17 17.26 21.88
C GLY A 407 24.15 17.21 23.02
N VAL A 408 23.00 17.82 22.79
CA VAL A 408 21.77 17.61 23.58
C VAL A 408 20.75 17.01 22.63
N TYR A 409 20.52 15.70 22.75
CA TYR A 409 19.67 14.97 21.80
C TYR A 409 18.32 14.60 22.40
N TYR A 410 18.29 14.20 23.67
CA TYR A 410 17.07 13.79 24.34
C TYR A 410 16.41 14.99 25.03
N HIS A 411 15.23 15.37 24.54
CA HIS A 411 14.42 16.47 25.06
C HIS A 411 13.09 15.93 25.60
N PRO A 412 13.06 15.41 26.85
CA PRO A 412 11.84 14.88 27.44
C PRO A 412 10.75 15.96 27.51
N VAL A 413 9.50 15.54 27.30
CA VAL A 413 8.33 16.43 27.38
C VAL A 413 7.67 16.38 28.75
N GLU A 414 6.86 17.39 29.06
CA GLU A 414 6.08 17.47 30.31
C GLU A 414 4.83 16.56 30.30
N ARG A 415 4.95 15.31 29.85
CA ARG A 415 3.88 14.31 29.77
C ARG A 415 4.31 12.99 30.39
N GLY A 416 3.40 12.36 31.14
CA GLY A 416 3.65 11.07 31.78
C GLY A 416 4.93 11.05 32.62
N PHE A 417 5.67 9.95 32.53
CA PHE A 417 6.91 9.73 33.29
C PHE A 417 8.09 10.60 32.83
N GLU A 418 8.03 11.19 31.63
CA GLU A 418 9.09 12.09 31.15
C GLU A 418 9.21 13.38 31.99
N ARG A 419 8.18 13.75 32.75
CA ARG A 419 8.27 14.83 33.75
C ARG A 419 9.37 14.55 34.79
N GLU A 420 9.44 13.31 35.26
CA GLU A 420 10.47 12.90 36.22
C GLU A 420 11.84 12.79 35.56
N LEU A 421 11.90 12.32 34.31
CA LEU A 421 13.15 12.26 33.56
C LEU A 421 13.71 13.65 33.28
N LYS A 422 12.86 14.62 32.98
CA LYS A 422 13.26 16.02 32.79
C LYS A 422 13.85 16.59 34.07
N LYS A 423 13.20 16.40 35.22
CA LYS A 423 13.75 16.81 36.54
C LYS A 423 15.14 16.23 36.79
N ARG A 424 15.36 14.95 36.44
CA ARG A 424 16.67 14.28 36.57
C ARG A 424 17.71 14.88 35.63
N LEU A 425 17.38 15.14 34.37
CA LEU A 425 18.28 15.80 33.44
C LEU A 425 18.66 17.21 33.91
N ASP A 426 17.68 18.00 34.38
CA ASP A 426 17.90 19.35 34.90
C ASP A 426 18.77 19.33 36.17
N TYR A 427 18.63 18.31 37.02
CA TYR A 427 19.52 18.06 38.16
C TYR A 427 20.96 17.82 37.71
N PHE A 428 21.20 16.86 36.81
CA PHE A 428 22.55 16.56 36.33
C PHE A 428 23.18 17.70 35.53
N ALA A 429 22.38 18.46 34.77
CA ALA A 429 22.86 19.65 34.06
C ALA A 429 23.35 20.73 35.04
N ARG A 430 22.60 20.99 36.12
CA ARG A 430 23.02 21.93 37.18
C ARG A 430 24.27 21.46 37.89
N LEU A 431 24.36 20.18 38.28
CA LEU A 431 25.57 19.63 38.90
C LEU A 431 26.79 19.77 37.98
N ARG A 432 26.65 19.42 36.70
CA ARG A 432 27.73 19.55 35.72
C ARG A 432 28.19 21.00 35.57
N SER A 433 27.26 21.96 35.57
CA SER A 433 27.60 23.39 35.52
C SER A 433 28.38 23.83 36.76
N LYS A 434 27.93 23.43 37.97
CA LYS A 434 28.58 23.78 39.24
C LYS A 434 29.99 23.24 39.40
N ARG A 435 30.30 22.10 38.78
CA ARG A 435 31.64 21.49 38.82
C ARG A 435 32.59 22.04 37.75
N ARG A 436 32.05 22.75 36.75
CA ARG A 436 32.82 23.38 35.66
C ARG A 436 33.10 24.86 35.92
N SER A 437 32.27 25.50 36.75
CA SER A 437 32.56 26.79 37.39
C SER A 437 33.54 26.59 38.52
#